data_AF-A0A920I8C7-F1
#
_entry.id   AF-A0A920I8C7-F1
#
_cell.length_a   1.000
_cell.length_b   1.000
_cell.length_c   1.000
_cell.angle_alpha   90.00
_cell.angle_beta   90.00
_cell.angle_gamma   90.00
#
_symmetry.space_group_name_H-M   'P 1'
#
loop_
_entity.id
_entity.type
_entity.pdbx_description
1 polymer ?
#
loop_
_entity_poly.entity_id
_entity_poly.type
_entity_poly.pdbx_seq_one_letter_code
_entity_poly.pdbx_strand_id
1 'polypeptide(L)'
;MAATMNGLALHGGVTPFGGTFLVFTDYCRPAIRLSALMKQKVIYVMTHDSIGLGEDGPTHQPIEHLASLRLIPNLDVFRPCDIVETAEAWELACLSKKTPSIIALSRQGLPQLRIENRKENLSEAGGYILSEPAKDIQSLH
;
A
#
# COMPACT_ATOMS: atom_id res chain seq x y z
N MET A 1 9.21 12.44 11.29
CA MET A 1 8.28 12.45 10.12
C MET A 1 6.90 11.91 10.49
N ALA A 2 6.71 10.60 10.69
CA ALA A 2 5.37 10.01 10.88
C ALA A 2 4.55 10.63 12.03
N ALA A 3 5.15 10.87 13.20
CA ALA A 3 4.46 11.53 14.32
C ALA A 3 4.04 12.98 14.00
N THR A 4 4.85 13.71 13.23
CA THR A 4 4.52 15.06 12.75
C THR A 4 3.32 15.03 11.81
N MET A 5 3.23 14.04 10.92
CA MET A 5 2.07 13.87 10.05
C MET A 5 0.79 13.60 10.85
N ASN A 6 0.87 12.89 11.97
CA ASN A 6 -0.27 12.71 12.86
C ASN A 6 -0.72 14.05 13.45
N GLY A 7 0.22 14.91 13.83
CA GLY A 7 -0.07 16.28 14.27
C GLY A 7 -0.75 17.11 13.18
N LEU A 8 -0.29 17.02 11.93
CA LEU A 8 -0.92 17.69 10.79
C LEU A 8 -2.36 17.19 10.54
N ALA A 9 -2.57 15.87 10.61
CA ALA A 9 -3.91 15.29 10.46
C ALA A 9 -4.85 15.73 11.59
N LEU A 10 -4.37 15.75 12.84
CA LEU A 10 -5.13 16.21 14.01
C LEU A 10 -5.47 17.71 13.94
N HIS A 11 -4.53 18.53 13.46
CA HIS A 11 -4.75 19.95 13.27
C HIS A 11 -5.84 20.21 12.21
N GLY A 12 -5.87 19.40 11.16
CA GLY A 12 -6.79 19.56 10.04
C GLY A 12 -6.35 20.65 9.06
N GLY A 13 -7.11 20.78 7.96
CA GLY A 13 -6.84 21.70 6.85
C GLY A 13 -5.90 21.14 5.78
N VAL A 14 -5.20 20.03 6.04
CA VAL A 14 -4.36 19.32 5.08
C VAL A 14 -4.58 17.81 5.15
N THR A 15 -4.31 17.08 4.07
CA THR A 15 -4.15 15.62 4.09
C THR A 15 -2.66 15.32 4.03
N PRO A 16 -2.00 14.90 5.13
CA PRO A 16 -0.58 14.66 5.13
C PRO A 16 -0.24 13.34 4.41
N PHE A 17 0.77 13.41 3.55
CA PHE A 17 1.45 12.23 3.02
C PHE A 17 2.96 12.36 3.20
N GLY A 18 3.65 11.24 3.35
CA GLY A 18 5.10 11.22 3.48
C GLY A 18 5.64 9.82 3.26
N GLY A 19 6.89 9.74 2.78
CA GLY A 19 7.44 8.47 2.34
C GLY A 19 8.89 8.22 2.71
N THR A 20 9.24 6.94 2.75
CA THR A 20 10.59 6.40 2.98
C THR A 20 10.66 5.00 2.38
N PHE A 21 11.76 4.26 2.60
CA PHE A 21 11.83 2.85 2.19
C PHE A 21 10.96 1.99 3.10
N LEU A 22 10.32 0.95 2.56
CA LEU A 22 9.42 0.08 3.32
C LEU A 22 10.11 -0.57 4.52
N VAL A 23 11.39 -0.91 4.40
CA VAL A 23 12.21 -1.45 5.50
C VAL A 23 12.31 -0.48 6.69
N PHE A 24 12.27 0.84 6.44
CA PHE A 24 12.31 1.85 7.49
C PHE A 24 10.95 2.17 8.12
N THR A 25 9.89 1.43 7.74
CA THR A 25 8.62 1.48 8.50
C THR A 25 8.82 1.09 9.96
N ASP A 26 9.84 0.30 10.29
CA ASP A 26 10.17 -0.09 11.66
C ASP A 26 10.58 1.10 12.53
N TYR A 27 11.25 2.10 11.95
CA TYR A 27 11.55 3.36 12.62
C TYR A 27 10.30 4.21 12.87
N CYS A 28 9.26 4.04 12.04
CA CYS A 28 8.02 4.81 12.10
C CYS A 28 6.85 4.05 12.76
N ARG A 29 7.03 2.77 13.09
CA ARG A 29 5.96 1.83 13.42
C ARG A 29 5.07 2.30 14.60
N PRO A 30 5.61 2.83 15.71
CA PRO A 30 4.78 3.35 16.79
C PRO A 30 3.88 4.51 16.33
N ALA A 31 4.39 5.39 15.46
CA ALA A 31 3.64 6.53 14.95
C ALA A 31 2.56 6.11 13.95
N ILE A 32 2.85 5.15 13.06
CA ILE A 32 1.87 4.56 12.13
C ILE A 32 0.72 3.92 12.93
N ARG A 33 1.06 3.12 13.96
CA ARG A 33 0.06 2.52 14.86
C ARG A 33 -0.76 3.57 15.58
N LEU A 34 -0.15 4.69 15.98
CA LEU A 34 -0.87 5.79 16.63
C LEU A 34 -1.87 6.47 15.68
N SER A 35 -1.54 6.62 14.40
CA SER A 35 -2.47 7.13 13.38
C SER A 35 -3.69 6.25 13.26
N ALA A 36 -3.47 4.93 13.21
CA ALA A 36 -4.52 3.94 13.12
C ALA A 36 -5.41 3.95 14.37
N LEU A 37 -4.80 4.00 15.55
CA LEU A 37 -5.50 4.08 16.84
C LEU A 37 -6.35 5.36 16.98
N MET A 38 -5.79 6.50 16.58
CA MET A 38 -6.47 7.81 16.63
C MET A 38 -7.45 8.02 15.47
N LYS A 39 -7.56 7.06 14.55
CA LYS A 39 -8.40 7.13 13.34
C LYS A 39 -8.08 8.36 12.46
N GLN A 40 -6.80 8.66 12.32
CA GLN A 40 -6.32 9.81 11.54
C GLN A 40 -6.01 9.41 10.11
N LYS A 41 -6.44 10.23 9.15
CA LYS A 41 -6.12 10.09 7.74
C LYS A 41 -4.69 10.55 7.48
N VAL A 42 -3.76 9.60 7.45
CA VAL A 42 -2.35 9.80 7.07
C VAL A 42 -1.98 8.81 5.98
N ILE A 43 -1.34 9.30 4.91
CA ILE A 43 -0.94 8.46 3.77
C ILE A 43 0.57 8.24 3.81
N TYR A 44 0.98 6.98 3.94
CA TYR A 44 2.37 6.56 4.06
C TYR A 44 2.83 5.91 2.76
N VAL A 45 3.79 6.53 2.07
CA VAL A 45 4.31 6.03 0.79
C VAL A 45 5.61 5.27 1.03
N MET A 46 5.60 3.95 0.88
CA MET A 46 6.69 3.07 1.29
C MET A 46 7.31 2.39 0.08
N THR A 47 8.42 2.93 -0.43
CA THR A 47 9.05 2.46 -1.66
C THR A 47 10.08 1.34 -1.40
N HIS A 48 10.65 0.75 -2.45
CA HIS A 48 11.65 -0.32 -2.33
C HIS A 48 11.10 -1.50 -1.52
N ASP A 49 9.94 -2.00 -1.94
CA ASP A 49 9.09 -2.91 -1.16
C ASP A 49 9.59 -4.35 -0.97
N SER A 50 10.73 -4.73 -1.56
CA SER A 50 11.17 -6.13 -1.64
C SER A 50 12.66 -6.27 -1.96
N ILE A 51 13.11 -7.53 -2.08
CA ILE A 51 14.42 -7.90 -2.63
C ILE A 51 14.69 -7.30 -4.02
N GLY A 52 13.65 -6.88 -4.75
CA GLY A 52 13.77 -6.23 -6.07
C GLY A 52 14.54 -4.90 -6.03
N LEU A 53 14.85 -4.36 -4.85
CA LEU A 53 15.71 -3.19 -4.75
C LEU A 53 17.15 -3.46 -5.20
N GLY A 54 17.65 -4.70 -5.10
CA GLY A 54 19.00 -5.07 -5.53
C GLY A 54 20.09 -4.86 -4.47
N GLU A 55 21.11 -4.09 -4.83
CA GLU A 55 22.46 -4.13 -4.26
C GLU A 55 22.60 -3.57 -2.85
N ASP A 56 21.65 -2.75 -2.35
CA ASP A 56 21.71 -2.25 -0.96
C ASP A 56 21.57 -3.37 0.08
N GLY A 57 21.14 -4.56 -0.36
CA GLY A 57 21.30 -5.80 0.38
C GLY A 57 20.32 -5.98 1.55
N PRO A 58 20.58 -6.96 2.44
CA PRO A 58 19.59 -7.48 3.38
C PRO A 58 19.13 -6.46 4.44
N THR A 59 19.92 -5.41 4.70
CA THR A 59 19.54 -4.35 5.64
C THR A 59 18.52 -3.38 5.05
N HIS A 60 18.34 -3.39 3.72
CA HIS A 60 17.40 -2.53 3.01
C HIS A 60 16.23 -3.31 2.40
N GLN A 61 16.35 -4.63 2.25
CA GLN A 61 15.37 -5.49 1.60
C GLN A 61 14.26 -5.90 2.60
N PRO A 62 13.02 -5.41 2.45
CA PRO A 62 11.92 -5.79 3.31
C PRO A 62 11.51 -7.25 3.07
N ILE A 63 11.29 -8.01 4.15
CA ILE A 63 10.83 -9.40 4.10
C ILE A 63 9.46 -9.55 4.79
N GLU A 64 9.38 -9.21 6.06
CA GLU A 64 8.23 -9.39 6.96
C GLU A 64 7.39 -8.11 7.15
N HIS A 65 7.84 -6.99 6.61
CA HIS A 65 7.32 -5.66 6.94
C HIS A 65 5.86 -5.50 6.51
N LEU A 66 5.49 -5.97 5.31
CA LEU A 66 4.09 -6.00 4.86
C LEU A 66 3.20 -6.83 5.78
N ALA A 67 3.66 -8.02 6.19
CA ALA A 67 2.90 -8.87 7.11
C ALA A 67 2.69 -8.17 8.45
N SER A 68 3.72 -7.52 8.99
CA SER A 68 3.59 -6.77 10.22
C SER A 68 2.67 -5.56 10.11
N LEU A 69 2.68 -4.82 9.00
CA LEU A 69 1.81 -3.66 8.79
C LEU A 69 0.35 -4.10 8.69
N ARG A 70 0.06 -5.20 7.98
CA ARG A 70 -1.30 -5.77 7.86
C ARG A 70 -1.88 -6.23 9.19
N LEU A 71 -1.06 -6.49 10.21
CA LEU A 71 -1.51 -6.85 11.55
C LEU A 71 -1.89 -5.64 12.42
N ILE A 72 -1.62 -4.40 11.98
CA ILE A 72 -2.03 -3.19 12.71
C ILE A 72 -3.54 -2.98 12.48
N PRO A 73 -4.38 -2.99 13.52
CA PRO A 73 -5.81 -2.75 13.36
C PRO A 73 -6.07 -1.35 12.82
N ASN A 74 -7.06 -1.19 11.93
CA ASN A 74 -7.43 0.08 11.31
C ASN A 74 -6.27 0.72 10.51
N LEU A 75 -5.53 -0.08 9.75
CA LEU A 75 -4.53 0.38 8.80
C LEU A 75 -4.76 -0.30 7.45
N ASP A 76 -5.03 0.48 6.40
CA ASP A 76 -5.12 -0.06 5.05
C ASP A 76 -3.71 -0.23 4.48
N VAL A 77 -3.44 -1.37 3.84
CA VAL A 77 -2.12 -1.68 3.27
C VAL A 77 -2.28 -2.12 1.81
N PHE A 78 -1.97 -1.20 0.92
CA PHE A 78 -1.99 -1.42 -0.52
C PHE A 78 -0.59 -1.80 -1.01
N ARG A 79 -0.52 -2.81 -1.90
CA ARG A 79 0.70 -3.18 -2.64
C ARG A 79 0.33 -3.38 -4.12
N PRO A 80 0.12 -2.28 -4.86
CA PRO A 80 -0.41 -2.33 -6.22
C PRO A 80 0.57 -3.04 -7.17
N CYS A 81 0.03 -3.78 -8.16
CA CYS A 81 0.84 -4.51 -9.14
C CYS A 81 1.14 -3.70 -10.41
N ASP A 82 0.46 -2.58 -10.64
CA ASP A 82 0.68 -1.71 -11.79
C ASP A 82 0.26 -0.25 -11.56
N ILE A 83 0.30 0.57 -12.62
CA ILE A 83 -0.05 2.00 -12.58
C ILE A 83 -1.53 2.26 -12.27
N VAL A 84 -2.44 1.39 -12.72
CA VAL A 84 -3.88 1.55 -12.50
C VAL A 84 -4.19 1.27 -11.04
N GLU A 85 -3.72 0.14 -10.50
CA GLU A 85 -3.89 -0.16 -9.07
C GLU A 85 -3.20 0.87 -8.18
N THR A 86 -2.08 1.45 -8.64
CA THR A 86 -1.42 2.54 -7.91
C THR A 86 -2.33 3.78 -7.82
N ALA A 87 -2.96 4.17 -8.93
CA ALA A 87 -3.90 5.29 -8.95
C ALA A 87 -5.15 5.00 -8.10
N GLU A 88 -5.70 3.80 -8.23
CA GLU A 88 -6.84 3.30 -7.46
C GLU A 88 -6.54 3.29 -5.94
N ALA A 89 -5.35 2.84 -5.53
CA ALA A 89 -4.92 2.87 -4.12
C ALA A 89 -4.78 4.30 -3.57
N TRP A 90 -4.29 5.24 -4.37
CA TRP A 90 -4.25 6.66 -4.01
C TRP A 90 -5.65 7.26 -3.86
N GLU A 91 -6.57 6.92 -4.76
CA GLU A 91 -7.97 7.33 -4.66
C GLU A 91 -8.57 6.84 -3.33
N LEU A 92 -8.43 5.54 -3.02
CA LEU A 92 -8.94 4.96 -1.78
C LEU A 92 -8.34 5.62 -0.53
N ALA A 93 -7.02 5.85 -0.52
CA ALA A 93 -6.34 6.55 0.57
C ALA A 93 -6.84 8.00 0.73
N CYS A 94 -7.15 8.67 -0.39
CA CYS A 94 -7.69 10.03 -0.40
C CYS A 94 -9.18 10.08 0.02
N LEU A 95 -9.97 9.05 -0.26
CA LEU A 95 -11.38 8.97 0.14
C LEU A 95 -11.56 8.48 1.58
N SER A 96 -10.58 7.76 2.13
CA SER A 96 -10.60 7.32 3.52
C SER A 96 -10.71 8.51 4.49
N LYS A 97 -11.59 8.37 5.49
CA LYS A 97 -11.87 9.42 6.49
C LYS A 97 -11.27 9.14 7.86
N LYS A 98 -11.10 7.86 8.20
CA LYS A 98 -10.81 7.41 9.58
C LYS A 98 -9.73 6.32 9.63
N THR A 99 -9.11 6.01 8.49
CA THR A 99 -8.15 4.92 8.36
C THR A 99 -6.91 5.47 7.65
N PRO A 100 -5.72 5.44 8.27
CA PRO A 100 -4.48 5.70 7.55
C PRO A 100 -4.21 4.59 6.52
N SER A 101 -3.37 4.90 5.54
CA SER A 101 -3.03 3.97 4.46
C SER A 101 -1.53 3.86 4.28
N ILE A 102 -1.04 2.64 4.09
CA ILE A 102 0.27 2.35 3.51
C ILE A 102 0.08 2.09 2.01
N ILE A 103 0.90 2.72 1.18
CA ILE A 103 1.04 2.37 -0.24
C ILE A 103 2.47 1.87 -0.43
N ALA A 104 2.64 0.55 -0.54
CA ALA A 104 3.93 -0.10 -0.72
C ALA A 104 4.28 -0.22 -2.21
N LEU A 105 5.40 0.35 -2.63
CA LEU A 105 5.76 0.53 -4.04
C LEU A 105 7.10 -0.14 -4.36
N SER A 106 7.16 -0.78 -5.53
CA SER A 106 8.40 -1.35 -6.06
C SER A 106 9.44 -0.27 -6.42
N ARG A 107 10.72 -0.66 -6.47
CA ARG A 107 11.79 0.18 -7.05
C ARG A 107 11.72 0.15 -8.57
N GLN A 108 11.55 -1.06 -9.12
CA GLN A 108 11.50 -1.34 -10.54
C GLN A 108 10.15 -0.95 -11.15
N GLY A 109 10.18 -0.59 -12.44
CA GLY A 109 8.97 -0.45 -13.22
C GLY A 109 8.26 -1.80 -13.39
N LEU A 110 6.94 -1.77 -13.37
CA LEU A 110 6.08 -2.94 -13.58
C LEU A 110 5.28 -2.78 -14.87
N PRO A 111 5.00 -3.86 -15.60
CA PRO A 111 4.09 -3.80 -16.74
C PRO A 111 2.68 -3.41 -16.29
N GLN A 112 1.94 -2.70 -17.14
CA GLN A 112 0.52 -2.47 -16.91
C GLN A 112 -0.25 -3.76 -17.19
N LEU A 113 -0.95 -4.28 -16.19
CA LEU A 113 -1.72 -5.52 -16.28
C LEU A 113 -3.22 -5.23 -16.43
N ARG A 114 -3.71 -4.16 -15.80
CA ARG A 114 -5.06 -3.64 -16.00
C ARG A 114 -5.16 -2.87 -17.31
N ILE A 115 -5.59 -3.60 -18.33
CA ILE A 115 -5.80 -3.09 -19.69
C ILE A 115 -7.26 -2.71 -19.93
N GLU A 116 -8.18 -3.31 -19.19
CA GLU A 116 -9.60 -3.01 -19.30
C GLU A 116 -9.92 -1.62 -18.75
N ASN A 117 -10.51 -0.79 -19.60
CA ASN A 117 -10.98 0.54 -19.21
C ASN A 117 -12.33 0.42 -18.50
N ARG A 118 -12.30 0.08 -17.20
CA ARG A 118 -13.45 0.09 -16.31
C ARG A 118 -13.49 1.41 -15.54
N LYS A 119 -14.69 1.95 -15.34
CA LYS A 119 -14.90 3.14 -14.48
C LYS A 119 -14.81 2.81 -12.99
N GLU A 120 -14.98 1.54 -12.64
CA GLU A 120 -14.99 1.07 -11.26
C GLU A 120 -13.55 0.86 -10.77
N ASN A 121 -13.28 1.33 -9.55
CA ASN A 121 -12.04 1.05 -8.83
C ASN A 121 -12.11 -0.37 -8.26
N LEU A 122 -11.56 -1.35 -8.99
CA LEU A 122 -11.63 -2.74 -8.55
C LEU A 122 -10.74 -3.01 -7.32
N SER A 123 -9.71 -2.19 -7.09
CA SER A 123 -8.88 -2.29 -5.89
C SER A 123 -9.65 -2.03 -4.59
N GLU A 124 -10.83 -1.39 -4.64
CA GLU A 124 -11.70 -1.18 -3.47
C GLU A 124 -12.11 -2.51 -2.80
N ALA A 125 -12.25 -3.58 -3.59
CA ALA A 125 -12.57 -4.91 -3.08
C ALA A 125 -11.43 -5.56 -2.29
N GLY A 126 -10.22 -4.98 -2.30
CA GLY A 126 -9.00 -5.53 -1.69
C GLY A 126 -8.36 -6.70 -2.45
N GLY A 127 -9.12 -7.36 -3.33
CA GLY A 127 -8.65 -8.36 -4.28
C GLY A 127 -9.74 -8.67 -5.31
N TYR A 128 -9.33 -8.97 -6.53
CA TYR A 128 -10.24 -9.25 -7.65
C TYR A 128 -9.59 -10.19 -8.66
N ILE A 129 -10.39 -10.74 -9.59
CA ILE A 129 -9.88 -11.62 -10.65
C ILE A 129 -9.24 -10.75 -11.74
N LEU A 130 -7.92 -10.78 -11.83
CA LEU A 130 -7.17 -10.08 -12.89
C LEU A 130 -7.11 -10.89 -14.19
N SER A 131 -7.02 -12.21 -14.07
CA SER A 131 -6.99 -13.13 -15.20
C SER A 131 -7.77 -14.38 -14.83
N GLU A 132 -8.77 -14.71 -15.65
CA GLU A 132 -9.54 -15.94 -15.51
C GLU A 132 -8.62 -17.15 -15.79
N PRO A 133 -8.81 -18.28 -15.11
CA PRO A 133 -8.08 -19.50 -15.44
C PRO A 133 -8.39 -19.92 -16.88
N ALA A 134 -7.41 -20.56 -17.53
CA ALA A 134 -7.62 -21.11 -18.87
C ALA A 134 -8.80 -22.09 -18.84
N LYS A 135 -9.83 -21.81 -19.66
CA LYS A 135 -10.94 -22.75 -19.91
C LYS A 135 -10.41 -23.88 -20.80
N ASP A 136 -9.79 -24.89 -20.20
CA ASP A 136 -9.74 -26.27 -20.71
C ASP A 136 -9.00 -27.18 -19.72
N ILE A 137 -9.77 -27.76 -18.80
CA ILE A 137 -9.51 -29.12 -18.32
C ILE A 137 -10.71 -29.93 -18.81
N GLN A 138 -10.79 -30.17 -20.13
CA GLN A 138 -11.67 -31.22 -20.64
C GLN A 138 -11.16 -32.55 -20.09
N SER A 139 -11.93 -33.09 -19.14
CA SER A 139 -12.04 -34.51 -18.76
C SER A 139 -10.93 -35.44 -19.27
N LEU A 140 -9.88 -35.62 -18.47
CA LEU A 140 -9.11 -36.87 -18.44
C LEU A 140 -9.92 -37.90 -17.63
N HIS A 141 -11.01 -38.39 -18.21
CA HIS A 141 -11.71 -39.61 -17.78
C HIS A 141 -12.24 -40.33 -19.01
#